data_AF-G2SY79-F1
#
_entry.id   AF-G2SY79-F1
#
_cell.length_a   1.000
_cell.length_b   1.000
_cell.length_c   1.000
_cell.angle_alpha   90.00
_cell.angle_beta   90.00
_cell.angle_gamma   90.00
#
_symmetry.space_group_name_H-M   'P 1'
#
loop_
_entity.id
_entity.type
_entity.pdbx_description
1 polymer ?
#
loop_
_entity_poly.entity_id
_entity_poly.type
_entity_poly.pdbx_seq_one_letter_code
_entity_poly.pdbx_strand_id
1 'polypeptide(L)' 'MNIIAVKEGHENDPGIQALVKVLKSDEIKQYINDTYDGAVIPFED' A
#
# COMPACT_ATOMS: atom_id res chain seq x y z
N MET A 1 7.24 9.17 -2.22
CA MET A 1 5.90 8.56 -2.27
C MET A 1 5.98 7.36 -3.19
N ASN A 2 5.73 6.17 -2.67
CA ASN A 2 5.70 4.95 -3.48
C ASN A 2 4.28 4.69 -3.95
N ILE A 3 4.13 4.17 -5.17
CA ILE A 3 2.83 3.92 -5.80
C ILE A 3 2.82 2.55 -6.47
N ILE A 4 1.62 1.97 -6.58
CA ILE A 4 1.38 0.80 -7.42
C ILE A 4 0.89 1.32 -8.78
N ALA A 5 1.65 1.03 -9.84
CA ALA A 5 1.29 1.37 -11.20
C ALA A 5 0.75 0.12 -11.92
N VAL A 6 -0.33 0.28 -12.67
CA VAL A 6 -0.93 -0.76 -13.50
C VAL A 6 -1.11 -0.24 -14.92
N LYS A 7 -1.37 -1.15 -15.88
CA LYS A 7 -1.77 -0.75 -17.23
C LYS A 7 -3.13 -0.04 -17.17
N GLU A 8 -3.33 0.93 -18.06
CA GLU A 8 -4.60 1.64 -18.20
C GLU A 8 -5.76 0.65 -18.38
N GLY A 9 -6.84 0.85 -17.62
CA GLY A 9 -8.04 0.01 -17.62
C GLY A 9 -8.02 -1.13 -16.60
N HIS A 10 -6.89 -1.37 -15.92
CA HIS A 10 -6.73 -2.42 -14.91
C HIS A 10 -6.77 -1.92 -13.46
N GLU A 11 -6.95 -0.62 -13.23
CA GLU A 11 -6.98 -0.03 -11.89
C GLU A 11 -8.09 -0.61 -11.00
N ASN A 12 -9.17 -1.11 -11.60
CA ASN A 12 -10.31 -1.68 -10.89
C ASN A 12 -10.33 -3.22 -10.88
N ASP A 13 -9.26 -3.87 -11.37
CA ASP A 13 -9.17 -5.32 -11.33
C ASP A 13 -9.29 -5.82 -9.86
N PRO A 14 -10.11 -6.85 -9.58
CA PRO A 14 -10.35 -7.29 -8.20
C PRO A 14 -9.07 -7.63 -7.43
N GLY A 15 -8.07 -8.20 -8.10
CA GLY A 15 -6.77 -8.52 -7.50
C GLY A 15 -5.94 -7.28 -7.16
N ILE A 16 -6.01 -6.23 -7.98
CA ILE A 16 -5.30 -4.96 -7.74
C ILE A 16 -5.94 -4.24 -6.55
N GLN A 17 -7.27 -4.19 -6.51
CA GLN A 17 -8.01 -3.60 -5.39
C GLN A 17 -7.75 -4.33 -4.07
N ALA A 18 -7.71 -5.66 -4.10
CA ALA A 18 -7.36 -6.46 -2.92
C ALA A 18 -5.94 -6.17 -2.44
N LEU A 19 -4.96 -6.09 -3.35
CA LEU A 19 -3.58 -5.74 -3.02
C LEU A 19 -3.48 -4.35 -2.39
N VAL A 20 -4.06 -3.32 -3.02
CA VAL A 20 -4.03 -1.94 -2.51
C VAL A 20 -4.66 -1.87 -1.12
N LYS A 21 -5.78 -2.57 -0.89
CA LYS A 21 -6.44 -2.63 0.41
C LYS A 21 -5.56 -3.25 1.49
N VAL A 22 -4.86 -4.35 1.17
CA VAL A 22 -3.93 -5.00 2.11
C VAL A 22 -2.75 -4.08 2.42
N LEU A 23 -2.14 -3.46 1.41
CA LEU A 23 -0.99 -2.56 1.60
C LEU A 23 -1.34 -1.29 2.40
N LYS A 24 -2.61 -0.87 2.39
CA LYS A 24 -3.14 0.24 3.18
C LYS A 24 -3.73 -0.16 4.54
N SER A 25 -3.68 -1.45 4.90
CA SER A 25 -4.27 -1.93 6.16
C SER A 25 -3.47 -1.46 7.38
N ASP A 26 -4.14 -1.37 8.53
CA ASP A 26 -3.50 -1.01 9.80
C ASP A 26 -2.35 -1.96 10.17
N GLU A 27 -2.48 -3.25 9.82
CA GLU A 27 -1.44 -4.26 10.01
C GLU A 27 -0.17 -3.92 9.22
N ILE A 28 -0.31 -3.56 7.93
CA ILE A 28 0.85 -3.21 7.10
C ILE A 28 1.43 -1.85 7.50
N LYS A 29 0.59 -0.88 7.88
CA LYS A 29 1.05 0.40 8.44
C LYS A 29 1.89 0.18 9.69
N GLN A 30 1.42 -0.66 10.61
CA GLN A 30 2.16 -0.99 11.83
C GLN A 30 3.47 -1.71 11.52
N TYR A 31 3.45 -2.70 10.62
CA TYR A 31 4.66 -3.38 10.16
C TYR A 31 5.71 -2.40 9.63
N ILE A 32 5.31 -1.41 8.83
CA ILE A 32 6.20 -0.38 8.29
C ILE A 32 6.83 0.43 9.44
N ASN A 33 6.02 0.89 10.39
CA ASN A 33 6.49 1.68 11.53
C ASN A 33 7.51 0.89 12.39
N ASP A 34 7.22 -0.39 12.64
CA ASP A 34 8.06 -1.25 13.49
C ASP A 34 9.37 -1.68 12.82
N THR A 35 9.35 -1.87 11.50
CA THR A 35 10.50 -2.44 10.76
C THR A 35 11.51 -1.39 10.35
N TYR A 36 11.03 -0.21 9.94
CA TYR A 36 11.88 0.76 9.25
C TYR A 36 12.31 1.94 10.12
N ASP A 37 11.93 1.98 11.40
CA ASP A 37 12.37 2.99 12.38
C ASP A 37 12.30 4.43 11.83
N GLY A 38 11.17 4.75 11.16
CA GLY A 38 10.91 6.05 10.53
C GLY A 38 11.60 6.30 9.18
N ALA A 39 12.46 5.40 8.67
CA ALA A 39 13.06 5.51 7.34
C ALA A 39 12.03 5.33 6.21
N VAL A 40 10.94 4.63 6.49
CA VAL A 40 9.77 4.50 5.61
C VAL A 40 8.55 4.96 6.38
N ILE A 41 7.74 5.83 5.75
CA ILE A 41 6.52 6.37 6.33
C ILE A 41 5.34 5.84 5.50
N PRO A 42 4.35 5.17 6.11
CA PRO A 42 3.16 4.72 5.40
C PRO A 42 2.34 5.91 4.88
N PHE A 43 1.62 5.70 3.78
CA PHE A 43 0.72 6.72 3.25
C PHE A 43 -0.58 6.75 4.08
N GLU A 44 -1.02 7.96 4.42
CA GLU A 44 -2.32 8.24 5.05
C GLU A 44 -3.22 8.95 4.03
N ASP A 45 -4.50 8.57 3.96
CA ASP A 45 -5.48 9.10 3.00
C ASP A 45 -5.92 10.55 3.32
#